data_AF-Q862M0-F1
#
_entry.id   AF-Q862M0-F1
#
_cell.length_a   1.000
_cell.length_b   1.000
_cell.length_c   1.000
_cell.angle_alpha   90.00
_cell.angle_beta   90.00
_cell.angle_gamma   90.00
#
_symmetry.space_group_name_H-M   'P 1'
#
loop_
_entity.id
_entity.type
_entity.pdbx_description
1 polymer ?
#
loop_
_entity_poly.entity_id
_entity_poly.type
_entity_poly.pdbx_seq_one_letter_code
_entity_poly.pdbx_strand_id
1 'polypeptide(L)'
;KWLVLLGLVALSECIVKIPLTKMKTMQEAIREKQLLEDFLDEQPHSLSQHSDPDKKFSSHQLKNFQNAVYFGTITIGTPPQEFQVNFDTGSSDLWVPSVDCQSPSCSKHKRFDPQKSTTFQPLNQKIELVYGSGSMKGVLGSDTIQIGNLVIVNQIFGLSQNQSSGV
;
A
#
# COMPACT_ATOMS: atom_id res chain seq x y z
N LYS A 1 23.82 40.66 33.88
CA LYS A 1 24.54 40.13 32.68
C LYS A 1 24.54 38.59 32.63
N TRP A 2 23.55 37.87 33.19
CA TRP A 2 23.53 36.39 33.19
C TRP A 2 22.14 35.77 32.91
N LEU A 3 21.14 36.56 32.52
CA LEU A 3 19.75 36.08 32.36
C LEU A 3 19.29 35.93 30.89
N VAL A 4 20.18 36.11 29.91
CA VAL A 4 19.80 36.05 28.47
C VAL A 4 20.13 34.69 27.82
N LEU A 5 20.71 33.75 28.55
CA LEU A 5 21.21 32.46 28.03
C LEU A 5 20.27 31.27 28.28
N LEU A 6 18.98 31.51 28.51
CA LEU A 6 17.92 30.48 28.57
C LEU A 6 16.91 30.65 27.44
N GLY A 7 17.40 31.03 26.26
CA GLY A 7 16.64 31.14 25.03
C GLY A 7 17.02 30.09 24.00
N LEU A 8 17.45 28.89 24.42
CA LEU A 8 17.42 27.73 23.53
C LEU A 8 15.98 27.27 23.47
N VAL A 9 15.21 27.94 22.62
CA VAL A 9 13.97 27.39 22.09
C VAL A 9 14.36 26.07 21.44
N ALA A 10 14.14 24.97 22.16
CA ALA A 10 14.09 23.66 21.56
C ALA A 10 12.90 23.69 20.60
N LEU A 11 13.17 24.06 19.35
CA LEU A 11 12.31 23.70 18.24
C LEU A 11 12.37 22.17 18.22
N SER A 12 11.42 21.55 18.92
CA SER A 12 11.08 20.16 18.70
C SER A 12 10.68 20.08 17.24
N GLU A 13 11.63 19.76 16.36
CA GLU A 13 11.31 19.30 15.02
C GLU A 13 10.44 18.06 15.21
N CYS A 14 9.13 18.20 15.01
CA CYS A 14 8.18 17.10 15.03
C CYS A 14 8.44 16.22 13.80
N ILE A 15 9.53 15.45 13.84
CA ILE A 15 9.86 14.45 12.84
C ILE A 15 8.95 13.25 13.06
N VAL A 16 8.03 13.02 12.12
CA VAL A 16 7.23 11.80 12.07
C VAL A 16 8.05 10.72 11.36
N LYS A 17 8.39 9.64 12.08
CA LYS A 17 9.08 8.47 11.51
C LYS A 17 8.12 7.29 11.45
N ILE A 18 7.94 6.73 10.26
CA ILE A 18 7.11 5.55 10.05
C ILE A 18 8.06 4.37 9.80
N PRO A 19 8.17 3.39 10.73
CA PRO A 19 9.01 2.23 10.50
C PRO A 19 8.42 1.38 9.37
N LEU A 20 9.26 1.00 8.42
CA LEU A 20 8.89 0.13 7.31
C LEU A 20 9.57 -1.23 7.46
N THR A 21 8.81 -2.28 7.20
CA THR A 21 9.32 -3.65 7.17
C THR A 21 9.49 -4.09 5.73
N LYS A 22 10.70 -4.54 5.38
CA LYS A 22 10.95 -5.17 4.09
C LYS A 22 10.38 -6.59 4.12
N MET A 23 9.45 -6.90 3.22
CA MET A 23 8.98 -8.27 3.05
C MET A 23 9.79 -9.00 1.98
N LYS A 24 9.83 -10.33 2.10
CA LYS A 24 10.39 -11.19 1.05
C LYS A 24 9.53 -11.07 -0.20
N THR A 25 10.18 -11.09 -1.35
CA THR A 25 9.49 -11.00 -2.64
C THR A 25 8.67 -12.28 -2.88
N MET A 26 7.67 -12.24 -3.77
CA MET A 26 6.95 -13.45 -4.18
C MET A 26 7.92 -14.52 -4.67
N GLN A 27 8.95 -14.14 -5.42
CA GLN A 27 10.00 -15.04 -5.91
C GLN A 27 10.84 -15.64 -4.78
N GLU A 28 11.21 -14.85 -3.78
CA GLU A 28 11.94 -15.33 -2.60
C GLU A 28 11.07 -16.30 -1.78
N ALA A 29 9.78 -15.97 -1.58
CA ALA A 29 8.84 -16.84 -0.86
C ALA A 29 8.56 -18.15 -1.62
N ILE A 30 8.45 -18.11 -2.95
CA ILE A 30 8.28 -19.30 -3.81
C ILE A 30 9.54 -20.17 -3.79
N ARG A 31 10.72 -19.55 -3.90
CA ARG A 31 12.03 -20.24 -3.85
C ARG A 31 12.26 -20.90 -2.49
N GLU A 32 11.87 -20.26 -1.40
CA GLU A 32 11.92 -20.84 -0.05
C GLU A 32 10.94 -21.99 0.15
N LYS A 33 9.78 -21.95 -0.51
CA LYS A 33 8.75 -23.01 -0.41
C LYS A 33 8.99 -24.20 -1.35
N GLN A 34 10.13 -24.27 -2.06
CA GLN A 34 10.43 -25.31 -3.06
C GLN A 34 9.31 -25.51 -4.11
N LEU A 35 8.52 -24.47 -4.39
CA LEU A 35 7.41 -24.48 -5.37
C LEU A 35 7.88 -24.05 -6.77
N LEU A 36 9.20 -24.13 -7.01
CA LEU A 36 9.86 -23.50 -8.15
C LEU A 36 9.60 -24.23 -9.48
N GLU A 37 9.25 -25.51 -9.47
CA GLU A 37 8.97 -26.26 -10.71
C GLU A 37 7.56 -25.94 -11.26
N ASP A 38 6.55 -25.77 -10.40
CA ASP A 38 5.16 -25.54 -10.85
C ASP A 38 4.89 -24.09 -11.32
N PHE A 39 5.68 -23.12 -10.85
CA PHE A 39 5.45 -21.69 -11.13
C PHE A 39 6.14 -21.19 -12.41
N LEU A 40 7.13 -21.93 -12.91
CA LEU A 40 7.89 -21.56 -14.12
C LEU A 40 7.13 -21.83 -15.42
N ASP A 41 6.03 -22.58 -15.37
CA ASP A 41 5.25 -22.96 -16.56
C ASP A 41 4.12 -21.95 -16.92
N GLU A 42 3.83 -20.95 -16.08
CA GLU A 42 2.63 -20.09 -16.20
C GLU A 42 2.89 -18.59 -16.41
N GLN A 43 4.12 -18.13 -16.65
CA GLN A 43 4.39 -16.69 -16.86
C GLN A 43 5.34 -16.43 -18.05
N PRO A 44 4.82 -16.14 -19.25
CA PRO A 44 5.63 -15.49 -20.27
C PRO A 44 5.91 -14.06 -19.83
N HIS A 45 7.18 -13.79 -19.49
CA HIS A 45 7.67 -12.44 -19.24
C HIS A 45 7.48 -11.56 -20.48
N SER A 46 6.35 -10.84 -20.55
CA SER A 46 6.16 -9.78 -21.55
C SER A 46 6.79 -8.50 -21.01
N LEU A 47 8.06 -8.28 -21.36
CA LEU A 47 8.66 -6.96 -21.32
C LEU A 47 8.16 -6.20 -22.54
N SER A 48 7.28 -5.22 -22.33
CA SER A 48 6.93 -4.23 -23.34
C SER A 48 8.14 -3.35 -23.67
N GLN A 49 9.02 -3.85 -24.55
CA GLN A 49 10.05 -3.05 -25.20
C GLN A 49 9.46 -2.42 -26.46
N HIS A 50 8.90 -1.22 -26.30
CA HIS A 50 8.75 -0.29 -27.42
C HIS A 50 9.54 0.98 -27.10
N SER A 51 10.76 1.07 -27.64
CA SER A 51 11.38 2.35 -27.96
C SER A 51 12.46 2.16 -29.03
N ASP A 52 12.23 2.84 -30.15
CA ASP A 52 13.14 3.09 -31.27
C ASP A 52 14.44 3.77 -30.78
N PRO A 53 15.65 3.38 -31.23
CA PRO A 53 16.88 3.87 -30.62
C PRO A 53 17.32 5.21 -31.24
N ASP A 54 16.79 6.32 -30.72
CA ASP A 54 17.38 7.63 -30.99
C ASP A 54 18.62 7.86 -30.10
N LYS A 55 19.76 7.77 -30.77
CA LYS A 55 21.11 7.74 -30.23
C LYS A 55 21.57 9.14 -29.77
N LYS A 56 21.04 9.68 -28.66
CA LYS A 56 21.62 10.88 -28.02
C LYS A 56 21.31 11.10 -26.53
N PHE A 57 21.01 10.07 -25.77
CA PHE A 57 20.93 10.14 -24.30
C PHE A 57 21.69 8.97 -23.67
N SER A 58 22.53 9.26 -22.69
CA SER A 58 23.10 8.22 -21.81
C SER A 58 21.98 7.69 -20.91
N SER A 59 21.24 6.70 -21.39
CA SER A 59 20.29 5.96 -20.55
C SER A 59 21.07 5.12 -19.56
N HIS A 60 21.06 5.54 -18.29
CA HIS A 60 21.49 4.65 -17.22
C HIS A 60 20.35 3.67 -16.99
N GLN A 61 20.58 2.39 -17.26
CA GLN A 61 19.60 1.34 -16.95
C GLN A 61 19.30 1.38 -15.45
N LEU A 62 18.07 1.77 -15.11
CA LEU A 62 17.55 1.58 -13.77
C LEU A 62 17.29 0.09 -13.59
N LYS A 63 18.16 -0.58 -12.82
CA LYS A 63 17.92 -1.96 -12.40
C LYS A 63 16.77 -1.94 -11.40
N ASN A 64 15.62 -2.49 -11.78
CA ASN A 64 14.54 -2.77 -10.84
C ASN A 64 15.05 -3.80 -9.82
N PHE A 65 15.21 -3.38 -8.56
CA PHE A 65 15.58 -4.26 -7.46
C PHE A 65 14.38 -5.12 -7.03
N GLN A 66 14.11 -6.15 -7.83
CA GLN A 66 13.46 -7.40 -7.42
C GLN A 66 12.07 -7.27 -6.77
N ASN A 67 11.25 -6.27 -7.08
CA ASN A 67 9.91 -6.12 -6.49
C ASN A 67 9.94 -6.07 -4.94
N ALA A 68 10.98 -5.47 -4.34
CA ALA A 68 11.03 -5.27 -2.90
C ALA A 68 9.90 -4.31 -2.48
N VAL A 69 8.92 -4.85 -1.74
CA VAL A 69 7.79 -4.06 -1.23
C VAL A 69 8.03 -3.78 0.26
N TYR A 70 7.97 -2.50 0.62
CA TYR A 70 8.07 -2.04 2.01
C TYR A 70 6.68 -1.79 2.55
N PHE A 71 6.34 -2.48 3.63
CA PHE A 71 5.05 -2.32 4.29
C PHE A 71 5.21 -1.53 5.57
N GLY A 72 4.25 -0.66 5.85
CA GLY A 72 4.09 -0.03 7.15
C GLY A 72 2.72 -0.37 7.74
N THR A 73 2.60 -0.18 9.05
CA THR A 73 1.35 -0.39 9.76
C THR A 73 0.56 0.91 9.85
N ILE A 74 -0.71 0.83 9.52
CA ILE A 74 -1.70 1.89 9.76
C ILE A 74 -2.86 1.31 10.57
N THR A 75 -3.64 2.18 11.19
CA THR A 75 -4.94 1.79 11.74
C THR A 75 -6.06 2.66 11.18
N ILE A 76 -7.23 2.07 10.98
CA ILE A 76 -8.41 2.73 10.43
C ILE A 76 -9.59 2.53 11.39
N GLY A 77 -10.31 3.60 11.70
CA GLY A 77 -11.56 3.54 12.46
C GLY A 77 -11.44 3.71 13.97
N THR A 78 -12.61 3.69 14.63
CA THR A 78 -12.75 3.85 16.08
C THR A 78 -13.71 2.80 16.66
N PRO A 79 -13.24 1.79 17.40
CA PRO A 79 -11.85 1.52 17.75
C PRO A 79 -10.97 1.17 16.54
N PRO A 80 -9.63 1.38 16.64
CA PRO A 80 -8.71 1.18 15.52
C PRO A 80 -8.64 -0.27 15.02
N GLN A 81 -8.75 -0.45 13.70
CA GLN A 81 -8.51 -1.72 13.00
C GLN A 81 -7.17 -1.64 12.26
N GLU A 82 -6.24 -2.55 12.56
CA GLU A 82 -4.86 -2.49 12.06
C GLU A 82 -4.69 -3.14 10.67
N PHE A 83 -3.92 -2.50 9.79
CA PHE A 83 -3.58 -2.99 8.45
C PHE A 83 -2.09 -2.81 8.16
N GLN A 84 -1.52 -3.77 7.42
CA GLN A 84 -0.24 -3.59 6.75
C GLN A 84 -0.49 -3.09 5.33
N VAL A 85 0.10 -1.96 4.98
CA VAL A 85 -0.08 -1.32 3.67
C VAL A 85 1.26 -1.05 3.01
N ASN A 86 1.27 -1.14 1.68
CA ASN A 86 2.42 -0.76 0.87
C ASN A 86 2.49 0.78 0.79
N PHE A 87 3.63 1.35 1.18
CA PHE A 87 3.88 2.79 0.99
C PHE A 87 4.41 3.00 -0.42
N ASP A 88 3.51 3.03 -1.38
CA ASP A 88 3.80 3.10 -2.81
C ASP A 88 3.86 4.55 -3.30
N THR A 89 5.01 4.98 -3.82
CA THR A 89 5.16 6.30 -4.47
C THR A 89 4.69 6.32 -5.92
N GLY A 90 4.35 5.16 -6.49
CA GLY A 90 3.88 5.00 -7.88
C GLY A 90 2.37 5.15 -8.06
N SER A 91 1.61 5.31 -6.96
CA SER A 91 0.16 5.49 -6.97
C SER A 91 -0.27 6.56 -5.96
N SER A 92 -1.57 6.89 -5.93
CA SER A 92 -2.11 7.94 -5.05
C SER A 92 -3.33 7.50 -4.25
N ASP A 93 -3.77 6.25 -4.40
CA ASP A 93 -4.97 5.73 -3.76
C ASP A 93 -4.63 4.91 -2.51
N LEU A 94 -5.47 5.05 -1.48
CA LEU A 94 -5.49 4.13 -0.34
C LEU A 94 -6.73 3.24 -0.45
N TRP A 95 -6.53 1.93 -0.31
CA TRP A 95 -7.64 0.98 -0.20
C TRP A 95 -7.25 -0.21 0.67
N VAL A 96 -8.24 -0.83 1.31
CA VAL A 96 -8.09 -2.05 2.11
C VAL A 96 -9.19 -3.06 1.77
N PRO A 97 -8.99 -4.37 2.00
CA PRO A 97 -10.04 -5.38 1.83
C PRO A 97 -11.24 -5.08 2.74
N SER A 98 -12.46 -5.06 2.19
CA SER A 98 -13.69 -5.03 2.98
C SER A 98 -13.99 -6.42 3.56
N VAL A 99 -14.73 -6.49 4.68
CA VAL A 99 -15.39 -7.72 5.11
C VAL A 99 -16.31 -8.29 4.02
N ASP A 100 -16.86 -7.43 3.16
CA ASP A 100 -17.68 -7.80 2.00
C ASP A 100 -16.87 -8.35 0.82
N CYS A 101 -15.54 -8.42 0.92
CA CYS A 101 -14.72 -8.92 -0.16
C CYS A 101 -14.89 -10.43 -0.36
N GLN A 102 -15.31 -10.83 -1.56
CA GLN A 102 -15.59 -12.22 -1.91
C GLN A 102 -14.42 -12.92 -2.62
N SER A 103 -13.45 -12.15 -3.12
CA SER A 103 -12.29 -12.71 -3.82
C SER A 103 -11.43 -13.59 -2.90
N PRO A 104 -10.93 -14.74 -3.38
CA PRO A 104 -10.07 -15.62 -2.60
C PRO A 104 -8.83 -14.92 -2.04
N SER A 105 -8.28 -13.93 -2.76
CA SER A 105 -7.15 -13.10 -2.30
C SER A 105 -7.43 -12.44 -0.94
N CYS A 106 -8.64 -11.94 -0.72
CA CYS A 106 -9.03 -11.26 0.52
C CYS A 106 -9.08 -12.18 1.75
N SER A 107 -9.14 -13.51 1.59
CA SER A 107 -9.22 -14.46 2.72
C SER A 107 -7.97 -14.51 3.58
N LYS A 108 -6.81 -14.17 3.01
CA LYS A 108 -5.52 -14.22 3.69
C LYS A 108 -5.13 -12.88 4.33
N HIS A 109 -5.94 -11.84 4.17
CA HIS A 109 -5.67 -10.50 4.66
C HIS A 109 -6.67 -10.07 5.74
N LYS A 110 -6.23 -9.17 6.63
CA LYS A 110 -7.15 -8.45 7.51
C LYS A 110 -8.16 -7.66 6.65
N ARG A 111 -9.41 -7.64 7.10
CA ARG A 111 -10.51 -6.98 6.41
C ARG A 111 -11.09 -5.89 7.30
N PHE A 112 -11.36 -4.74 6.70
CA PHE A 112 -12.02 -3.64 7.37
C PHE A 112 -13.50 -3.94 7.52
N ASP A 113 -13.98 -3.83 8.76
CA ASP A 113 -15.36 -4.00 9.14
C ASP A 113 -15.97 -2.62 9.46
N PRO A 114 -16.74 -2.04 8.55
CA PRO A 114 -17.36 -0.73 8.76
C PRO A 114 -18.26 -0.68 10.00
N GLN A 115 -18.88 -1.80 10.37
CA GLN A 115 -19.81 -1.85 11.51
C GLN A 115 -19.08 -1.77 12.86
N LYS A 116 -17.77 -2.02 12.88
CA LYS A 116 -16.93 -1.91 14.07
C LYS A 116 -16.30 -0.54 14.27
N SER A 117 -16.53 0.40 13.36
CA SER A 117 -15.99 1.76 13.47
C SER A 117 -17.13 2.77 13.68
N THR A 118 -17.07 3.48 14.81
CA THR A 118 -18.00 4.56 15.16
C THR A 118 -17.74 5.85 14.40
N THR A 119 -16.57 6.00 13.78
CA THR A 119 -16.17 7.18 12.98
C THR A 119 -16.29 6.96 11.47
N PHE A 120 -16.67 5.75 11.04
CA PHE A 120 -16.83 5.44 9.63
C PHE A 120 -18.02 6.19 9.00
N GLN A 121 -17.79 6.74 7.82
CA GLN A 121 -18.81 7.37 6.99
C GLN A 121 -18.84 6.72 5.61
N PRO A 122 -19.93 6.02 5.23
CA PRO A 122 -20.05 5.47 3.90
C PRO A 122 -20.25 6.59 2.87
N LEU A 123 -19.46 6.60 1.80
CA LEU A 123 -19.66 7.52 0.67
C LEU A 123 -20.46 6.84 -0.46
N ASN A 124 -20.52 5.50 -0.48
CA ASN A 124 -21.29 4.68 -1.42
C ASN A 124 -21.00 4.92 -2.92
N GLN A 125 -19.91 5.62 -3.24
CA GLN A 125 -19.42 5.80 -4.59
C GLN A 125 -18.61 4.57 -5.00
N LYS A 126 -18.98 3.93 -6.11
CA LYS A 126 -18.24 2.79 -6.66
C LYS A 126 -16.92 3.27 -7.26
N ILE A 127 -15.87 2.45 -7.10
CA ILE A 127 -14.55 2.69 -7.68
C ILE A 127 -14.03 1.42 -8.36
N GLU A 128 -13.22 1.65 -9.39
CA GLU A 128 -12.40 0.63 -10.04
C GLU A 128 -10.99 1.20 -10.20
N LEU A 129 -10.01 0.54 -9.60
CA LEU A 129 -8.61 0.88 -9.70
C LEU A 129 -7.90 -0.22 -10.48
N VAL A 130 -7.07 0.16 -11.46
CA VAL A 130 -6.35 -0.77 -12.33
C VAL A 130 -4.86 -0.56 -12.12
N TYR A 131 -4.15 -1.63 -11.75
CA TYR A 131 -2.72 -1.62 -11.48
C TYR A 131 -2.04 -2.72 -12.29
N GLY A 132 -1.26 -2.31 -13.30
CA GLY A 132 -0.60 -3.26 -14.20
C GLY A 132 -1.62 -4.21 -14.84
N SER A 133 -1.52 -5.51 -14.52
CA SER A 133 -2.46 -6.52 -15.01
C SER A 133 -3.68 -6.73 -14.09
N GLY A 134 -3.68 -6.26 -12.85
CA GLY A 134 -4.77 -6.47 -11.89
C GLY A 134 -5.76 -5.32 -11.81
N SER A 135 -6.94 -5.60 -11.26
CA SER A 135 -7.91 -4.55 -10.89
C SER A 135 -8.55 -4.82 -9.53
N MET A 136 -8.95 -3.73 -8.87
CA MET A 136 -9.71 -3.73 -7.64
C MET A 136 -11.00 -2.96 -7.86
N LYS A 137 -12.14 -3.58 -7.54
CA LYS A 137 -13.47 -2.96 -7.52
C LYS A 137 -13.99 -2.86 -6.10
N GLY A 138 -14.59 -1.74 -5.78
CA GLY A 138 -15.05 -1.48 -4.43
C GLY A 138 -15.95 -0.26 -4.32
N VAL A 139 -16.06 0.24 -3.10
CA VAL A 139 -16.79 1.46 -2.76
C VAL A 139 -15.91 2.39 -1.92
N LEU A 140 -16.17 3.69 -1.97
CA LEU A 140 -15.49 4.66 -1.11
C LEU A 140 -16.16 4.76 0.26
N GLY A 141 -15.33 4.98 1.26
CA GLY A 141 -15.71 5.40 2.60
C GLY A 141 -14.72 6.41 3.13
N SER A 142 -15.06 7.03 4.25
CA SER A 142 -14.21 7.95 4.97
C SER A 142 -14.12 7.51 6.42
N ASP A 143 -12.93 7.56 7.01
CA ASP A 143 -12.73 7.27 8.42
C ASP A 143 -11.48 7.99 8.97
N THR A 144 -11.22 7.82 10.26
CA THR A 144 -9.97 8.27 10.90
C THR A 144 -8.87 7.24 10.65
N ILE A 145 -7.76 7.71 10.09
CA ILE A 145 -6.57 6.91 9.84
C ILE A 145 -5.44 7.39 10.72
N GLN A 146 -4.75 6.45 11.36
CA GLN A 146 -3.55 6.74 12.14
C GLN A 146 -2.34 6.02 11.55
N ILE A 147 -1.26 6.78 11.41
CA ILE A 147 0.04 6.32 10.91
C ILE A 147 1.12 6.78 11.90
N GLY A 148 1.61 5.86 12.73
CA GLY A 148 2.45 6.22 13.87
C GLY A 148 1.70 7.17 14.82
N ASN A 149 2.23 8.38 15.01
CA ASN A 149 1.61 9.44 15.82
C ASN A 149 0.77 10.43 14.99
N LEU A 150 0.72 10.28 13.66
CA LEU A 150 -0.09 11.12 12.79
C LEU A 150 -1.52 10.59 12.76
N VAL A 151 -2.50 11.46 13.03
CA VAL A 151 -3.93 11.15 12.95
C VAL A 151 -4.55 12.01 11.86
N ILE A 152 -5.19 11.37 10.89
CA ILE A 152 -5.84 11.98 9.75
C ILE A 152 -7.33 11.66 9.85
N VAL A 153 -8.14 12.67 10.17
CA VAL A 153 -9.60 12.52 10.27
C VAL A 153 -10.23 12.69 8.89
N ASN A 154 -11.35 11.99 8.66
CA ASN A 154 -12.12 12.04 7.41
C ASN A 154 -11.29 11.72 6.14
N GLN A 155 -10.33 10.81 6.25
CA GLN A 155 -9.56 10.36 5.09
C GLN A 155 -10.41 9.43 4.24
N ILE A 156 -10.55 9.76 2.97
CA ILE A 156 -11.24 8.92 1.99
C ILE A 156 -10.34 7.74 1.60
N PHE A 157 -10.91 6.55 1.55
CA PHE A 157 -10.22 5.34 1.11
C PHE A 157 -11.19 4.35 0.45
N GLY A 158 -10.64 3.41 -0.32
CA GLY A 158 -11.38 2.35 -0.98
C GLY A 158 -11.60 1.13 -0.09
N LEU A 159 -12.83 0.63 -0.08
CA LEU A 159 -13.21 -0.68 0.47
C LEU A 159 -13.31 -1.67 -0.67
N SER A 160 -12.29 -2.51 -0.82
CA SER A 160 -12.21 -3.51 -1.89
C SER A 160 -13.26 -4.61 -1.66
N GLN A 161 -14.12 -4.84 -2.65
CA GLN A 161 -15.14 -5.91 -2.66
C GLN A 161 -14.79 -7.03 -3.63
N ASN A 162 -14.09 -6.71 -4.72
CA ASN A 162 -13.59 -7.68 -5.69
C ASN A 162 -12.18 -7.31 -6.13
N GLN A 163 -11.31 -8.30 -6.23
CA GLN A 163 -9.96 -8.19 -6.76
C GLN A 163 -9.81 -9.19 -7.90
N SER A 164 -9.20 -8.73 -8.98
CA SER A 164 -8.76 -9.58 -10.08
C SER A 164 -7.26 -9.40 -10.28
N SER A 165 -6.57 -10.51 -10.55
CA SER A 165 -5.22 -10.47 -11.10
C SER A 165 -5.35 -10.79 -12.57
N GLY A 166 -4.83 -9.94 -13.45
CA GLY A 166 -4.69 -10.28 -14.85
C GLY A 166 -3.54 -11.27 -14.97
N VAL A 167 -3.93 -12.54 -15.02
CA VAL A 167 -3.20 -13.61 -15.67
C VAL A 167 -4.21 -14.26 -16.60
#